data_AF-A0A7W1SF42-F1
#
_entry.id   AF-A0A7W1SF42-F1
#
_cell.length_a   1.000
_cell.length_b   1.000
_cell.length_c   1.000
_cell.angle_alpha   90.00
_cell.angle_beta   90.00
_cell.angle_gamma   90.00
#
_symmetry.space_group_name_H-M   'P 1'
#
loop_
_entity.id
_entity.type
_entity.pdbx_description
1 polymer ?
#
loop_
_entity_poly.entity_id
_entity_poly.type
_entity_poly.pdbx_seq_one_letter_code
_entity_poly.pdbx_strand_id
1 'polypeptide(L)' 'MARAGRNEPCPCGSGKKYKRCCETSAGQSRTRTMVLVVLGAVLAVILVGFALMDRDRGAGPNRVWSAEHGHYH' A
#
# COMPACT_ATOMS: atom_id res chain seq x y z
N MET A 1 -33.42 -8.93 28.83
CA MET A 1 -32.08 -8.30 28.75
C MET A 1 -32.04 -7.50 27.46
N ALA A 2 -32.17 -6.17 27.53
CA ALA A 2 -32.10 -5.32 26.35
C ALA A 2 -30.73 -5.53 25.67
N ARG A 3 -30.72 -5.91 24.40
CA ARG A 3 -29.48 -6.01 23.63
C ARG A 3 -28.95 -4.59 23.49
N ALA A 4 -27.91 -4.24 24.25
CA ALA A 4 -27.26 -2.94 24.15
C ALA A 4 -26.94 -2.68 22.66
N GLY A 5 -27.46 -1.58 22.14
CA GLY A 5 -27.27 -1.17 20.77
C GLY A 5 -25.79 -0.97 20.48
N ARG A 6 -25.36 -1.34 19.27
CA ARG A 6 -23.97 -1.23 18.78
C ARG A 6 -23.25 0.07 19.14
N ASN A 7 -23.99 1.18 19.18
CA ASN A 7 -23.45 2.52 19.40
C ASN A 7 -23.56 3.02 20.85
N GLU A 8 -24.25 2.30 21.72
CA GLU A 8 -24.44 2.67 23.12
C GLU A 8 -23.14 2.45 23.93
N PRO A 9 -22.95 3.16 25.06
CA PRO A 9 -21.82 2.89 25.96
C PRO A 9 -21.82 1.42 26.41
N CYS A 10 -20.65 0.75 26.38
CA CYS A 10 -20.61 -0.67 26.78
C CYS A 10 -20.92 -0.80 28.28
N PRO A 11 -21.82 -1.72 28.68
CA PRO A 11 -22.15 -1.98 30.09
C PRO A 11 -20.98 -2.53 30.93
N CYS A 12 -19.82 -2.83 30.34
CA CYS A 12 -18.62 -3.26 31.06
C CYS A 12 -17.89 -2.14 31.84
N GLY A 13 -18.37 -0.89 31.77
CA GLY A 13 -17.76 0.24 32.48
C GLY A 13 -16.55 0.89 31.79
N SER A 14 -16.22 0.49 30.56
CA SER A 14 -15.05 1.03 29.84
C SER A 14 -15.23 2.44 29.27
N GLY A 15 -16.45 2.99 29.28
CA GLY A 15 -16.78 4.28 28.65
C GLY A 15 -16.73 4.29 27.12
N LYS A 16 -16.38 3.17 26.47
CA LYS A 16 -16.31 3.04 25.00
C LYS A 16 -17.64 2.53 24.42
N LYS A 17 -17.94 2.86 23.16
CA LYS A 17 -19.12 2.31 22.45
C LYS A 17 -19.05 0.79 22.39
N TYR A 18 -20.18 0.10 22.55
CA TYR A 18 -20.30 -1.35 22.58
C TYR A 18 -19.57 -2.04 21.41
N LYS A 19 -19.76 -1.54 20.18
CA LYS A 19 -19.08 -2.02 18.95
C LYS A 19 -17.55 -1.95 18.97
N ARG A 20 -16.97 -1.12 19.82
CA ARG A 20 -15.52 -0.90 19.94
C ARG A 20 -14.94 -1.47 21.23
N CYS A 21 -15.75 -2.12 22.06
CA CYS A 21 -15.31 -2.66 23.34
C CYS A 21 -15.62 -4.16 23.44
N CYS A 22 -16.88 -4.48 23.71
CA CYS A 22 -17.30 -5.82 24.08
C CYS A 22 -17.75 -6.66 22.86
N GLU A 23 -18.10 -5.97 21.78
CA GLU A 23 -18.51 -6.57 20.50
C GLU A 23 -17.37 -6.56 19.46
N THR A 24 -16.17 -6.12 19.84
CA THR A 24 -15.02 -6.13 18.93
C THR A 24 -14.40 -7.53 18.87
N SER A 25 -15.16 -8.48 18.32
CA SER A 25 -14.61 -9.74 17.85
C SER A 25 -13.79 -9.45 16.59
N ALA A 26 -12.51 -9.12 16.75
CA ALA A 26 -11.45 -9.30 15.75
C ALA A 26 -11.69 -8.76 14.32
N GLY A 27 -12.40 -7.64 14.14
CA GLY A 27 -12.79 -7.16 12.80
C GLY A 27 -12.08 -5.92 12.25
N GLN A 28 -11.31 -5.18 13.06
CA GLN A 28 -10.85 -3.82 12.68
C GLN A 28 -9.37 -3.72 12.28
N SER A 29 -8.54 -4.72 12.58
CA SER A 29 -7.11 -4.71 12.17
C SER A 29 -6.88 -5.30 10.77
N ARG A 30 -7.77 -6.16 10.28
CA ARG A 30 -7.56 -6.91 9.02
C ARG A 30 -7.56 -6.02 7.79
N THR A 31 -8.48 -5.06 7.72
CA THR A 31 -8.60 -4.15 6.56
C THR A 31 -7.45 -3.14 6.51
N ARG A 32 -7.01 -2.61 7.66
CA ARG A 32 -5.89 -1.65 7.68
C ARG A 32 -4.58 -2.33 7.30
N THR A 33 -4.32 -3.52 7.80
CA THR A 33 -3.15 -4.31 7.40
C THR A 33 -3.23 -4.73 5.93
N MET A 34 -4.41 -5.16 5.44
CA MET A 34 -4.59 -5.45 4.01
C MET A 34 -4.34 -4.23 3.12
N VAL A 35 -4.85 -3.04 3.49
CA VAL A 35 -4.63 -1.81 2.73
C VAL A 35 -3.14 -1.47 2.65
N LEU A 36 -2.40 -1.57 3.77
CA LEU A 36 -0.96 -1.32 3.78
C LEU A 36 -0.17 -2.34 2.95
N VAL A 37 -0.55 -3.62 3.01
CA VAL A 37 0.10 -4.69 2.22
C VAL A 37 -0.16 -4.49 0.73
N VAL A 38 -1.41 -4.19 0.33
CA VAL A 38 -1.76 -3.94 -1.08
C VAL A 38 -1.06 -2.69 -1.61
N LEU A 39 -1.06 -1.59 -0.86
CA LEU A 39 -0.34 -0.37 -1.25
C LEU A 39 1.16 -0.63 -1.37
N GLY A 40 1.76 -1.35 -0.42
CA GLY A 40 3.17 -1.74 -0.48
C GLY A 40 3.49 -2.62 -1.68
N ALA A 41 2.65 -3.61 -1.99
CA ALA A 41 2.82 -4.48 -3.16
C ALA A 41 2.69 -3.70 -4.48
N VAL A 42 1.72 -2.79 -4.59
CA VAL A 42 1.53 -1.94 -5.78
C VAL A 42 2.74 -1.01 -5.96
N LEU A 43 3.21 -0.36 -4.90
CA LEU A 43 4.42 0.48 -4.97
C LEU A 43 5.66 -0.33 -5.37
N ALA A 44 5.83 -1.55 -4.83
CA ALA A 44 6.94 -2.42 -5.20
C ALA A 44 6.89 -2.83 -6.68
N VAL A 45 5.71 -3.17 -7.22
CA VAL A 45 5.54 -3.49 -8.65
C VAL A 45 5.86 -2.29 -9.53
N ILE A 46 5.42 -1.08 -9.15
CA ILE A 46 5.73 0.15 -9.88
C ILE A 46 7.23 0.43 -9.88
N LEU A 47 7.89 0.32 -8.71
CA LEU A 47 9.33 0.54 -8.57
C LEU A 47 10.15 -0.50 -9.36
N VAL A 48 9.77 -1.77 -9.32
CA VAL A 48 10.40 -2.84 -10.11
C VAL A 48 10.18 -2.59 -11.60
N GLY A 49 8.97 -2.21 -12.02
CA GLY A 49 8.67 -1.86 -13.41
C GLY A 49 9.55 -0.71 -13.91
N PHE A 50 9.65 0.38 -13.15
CA PHE A 50 10.52 1.51 -13.48
C PHE A 50 11.99 1.09 -13.55
N ALA A 51 12.48 0.32 -12.57
CA ALA A 51 13.85 -0.16 -12.54
C ALA A 51 14.19 -1.12 -13.69
N LEU A 52 13.21 -1.89 -14.20
CA LEU A 52 13.38 -2.73 -15.38
C LEU A 52 13.37 -1.89 -16.67
N MET A 53 12.47 -0.90 -16.78
CA MET A 53 12.38 -0.01 -17.96
C MET A 53 13.61 0.92 -18.12
N ASP A 54 14.27 1.31 -17.03
CA ASP A 54 15.48 2.12 -17.09
C ASP A 54 16.72 1.34 -17.58
N ARG A 55 16.70 0.00 -17.54
CA ARG A 55 17.79 -0.82 -18.10
C ARG A 55 17.91 -0.66 -19.61
N ASP A 56 16.84 -0.28 -20.28
CA ASP A 56 16.80 -0.06 -21.73
C ASP A 56 17.14 1.40 -22.12
N ARG A 57 17.24 2.33 -21.16
CA ARG A 57 17.66 3.73 -21.43
C ARG A 57 19.18 3.89 -21.61
N GLY A 58 19.93 2.79 -21.72
CA GLY A 58 21.34 2.77 -22.08
C GLY A 58 21.65 3.31 -23.49
N ALA A 59 20.65 3.49 -24.35
CA ALA A 59 20.76 4.21 -25.61
C ALA A 59 19.59 5.19 -25.74
N GLY A 60 19.81 6.47 -25.43
CA GLY A 60 18.82 7.51 -25.72
C GLY A 60 18.47 7.49 -27.22
N PRO A 61 17.21 7.79 -27.61
CA PRO A 61 16.73 7.66 -28.98
C PRO A 61 17.42 8.59 -29.99
N ASN A 62 18.27 9.49 -29.53
CA ASN A 62 18.98 10.46 -30.35
C ASN A 62 20.50 10.32 -30.22
N ARG A 63 21.00 9.08 -30.12
CA ARG A 63 22.44 8.81 -30.15
C ARG A 63 22.87 8.09 -31.42
N VAL A 64 23.70 8.76 -32.23
CA VAL A 64 24.24 8.23 -33.49
C VAL A 64 25.72 7.87 -33.31
N TRP A 65 26.11 6.68 -33.76
CA TRP A 65 27.49 6.21 -33.70
C TRP A 65 28.37 6.99 -34.70
N SER A 66 29.42 7.67 -34.22
CA SER A 66 30.39 8.34 -35.10
C SER A 66 31.68 7.51 -35.20
N ALA A 67 31.95 6.97 -36.38
CA ALA A 67 33.10 6.09 -36.63
C ALA A 67 34.47 6.79 -36.48
N GLU A 68 34.48 8.12 -36.57
CA GLU A 68 35.65 9.00 -36.43
C GLU A 68 36.17 9.09 -34.99
N HIS A 69 35.27 9.02 -33.99
CA HIS A 69 35.62 9.27 -32.59
C HIS A 69 35.32 8.10 -31.65
N GLY A 70 34.83 6.97 -32.18
CA GLY A 70 34.64 5.72 -31.41
C GLY A 70 33.70 5.84 -30.21
N HIS A 71 32.83 6.85 -30.18
CA HIS A 71 31.81 7.03 -29.15
C HIS A 71 30.48 7.51 -29.73
N TYR A 72 29.43 7.37 -28.93
CA TYR A 72 28.09 7.86 -29.26
C TYR A 72 27.96 9.33 -28.82
N HIS A 73 27.42 10.19 -29.69
CA HIS A 73 26.96 11.55 -29.36
C HIS A 73 25.48 11.55 -29.07
#